data_AF-A0A8S0QFD9-F1
#
_entry.id   AF-A0A8S0QFD9-F1
#
_cell.length_a   1.000
_cell.length_b   1.000
_cell.length_c   1.000
_cell.angle_alpha   90.00
_cell.angle_beta   90.00
_cell.angle_gamma   90.00
#
_symmetry.space_group_name_H-M   'P 1'
#
loop_
_entity.id
_entity.type
_entity.pdbx_description
1 polymer ?
#
loop_
_entity_poly.entity_id
_entity_poly.type
_entity_poly.pdbx_seq_one_letter_code
_entity_poly.pdbx_strand_id
1 'polypeptide(L)'
;MELPQESDDYIKESIDDALGLPVSADTLQLKLLASEDARLRLRNQYLCLHSKLKEKDNVIDSARAEASMNAVALKKFVEENQKLAMECSNLLAQRNKWERECSLYDHDREALMDFANEADERAKEAEIRVHELEEQNKKLSEDLHLYKCQCDTQMIDACADTSMEQTLLDSLLATMFGKDEIESTAHEFLEAYGGIEVCQKILKMWYSLRPSTQNVVALVAEAKNLEKDKDHLTINLHRAEEEVKLLFRENSILDKENKRLIRRCYREQTAAAASGGKYSSSGSVKVRLCLYTFFS
;
A
#
# COMPACT_ATOMS: atom_id res chain seq x y z
N MET A 1 41.30 47.35 121.64
CA MET A 1 42.68 47.74 121.25
C MET A 1 42.60 49.21 120.95
N GLU A 2 43.26 50.04 121.75
CA GLU A 2 43.37 51.47 121.48
C GLU A 2 44.26 51.67 120.25
N LEU A 3 43.84 52.55 119.34
CA LEU A 3 44.62 52.89 118.16
C LEU A 3 45.85 53.72 118.60
N PRO A 4 46.94 53.71 117.81
CA PRO A 4 48.07 54.61 118.05
C PRO A 4 47.59 56.06 118.09
N GLN A 5 48.11 56.86 119.02
CA GLN A 5 47.61 58.21 119.28
C GLN A 5 47.69 59.12 118.05
N GLU A 6 48.72 58.96 117.21
CA GLU A 6 48.83 59.66 115.92
C GLU A 6 47.69 59.33 114.94
N SER A 7 47.16 58.09 115.00
CA SER A 7 46.03 57.67 114.17
C SER A 7 44.72 58.24 114.71
N ASP A 8 44.53 58.26 116.03
CA ASP A 8 43.37 58.86 116.68
C ASP A 8 43.32 60.39 116.48
N ASP A 9 44.47 61.07 116.58
CA ASP A 9 44.59 62.50 116.33
C ASP A 9 44.31 62.84 114.85
N TYR A 10 44.84 62.04 113.91
CA TYR A 10 44.54 62.19 112.48
C TYR A 10 43.06 61.95 112.14
N ILE A 11 42.42 60.97 112.79
CA ILE A 11 40.98 60.68 112.61
C ILE A 11 40.15 61.84 113.16
N LYS A 12 40.45 62.32 114.36
CA LYS A 12 39.75 63.44 115.00
C LYS A 12 39.88 64.71 114.16
N GLU A 13 41.10 65.07 113.76
CA GLU A 13 41.35 66.21 112.89
C GLU A 13 40.70 66.02 111.51
N SER A 14 40.62 64.79 111.00
CA SER A 14 39.91 64.52 109.75
C SER A 14 38.40 64.73 109.85
N ILE A 15 37.80 64.44 111.00
CA ILE A 15 36.39 64.71 111.30
C ILE A 15 36.17 66.22 111.44
N ASP A 16 37.04 66.90 112.19
CA ASP A 16 36.97 68.35 112.41
C ASP A 16 37.06 69.12 111.08
N ASP A 17 37.98 68.74 110.19
CA ASP A 17 38.11 69.30 108.83
C ASP A 17 36.84 69.07 107.98
N ALA A 18 36.23 67.87 108.06
CA ALA A 18 34.98 67.58 107.35
C ALA A 18 33.78 68.39 107.86
N LEU A 19 33.83 68.83 109.13
CA LEU A 19 32.85 69.71 109.76
C LEU A 19 33.18 71.21 109.55
N GLY A 20 34.28 71.53 108.86
CA GLY A 20 34.71 72.90 108.58
C GLY A 20 35.41 73.60 109.76
N LEU A 21 35.88 72.85 110.74
CA LEU A 21 36.65 73.36 111.87
C LEU A 21 38.14 73.48 111.52
N PRO A 22 38.88 74.42 112.14
CA PRO A 22 40.29 74.62 111.85
C PRO A 22 41.12 73.41 112.31
N VAL A 23 41.96 72.92 111.39
CA VAL A 23 42.86 71.77 111.58
C VAL A 23 44.33 72.18 111.54
N SER A 24 45.20 71.29 112.00
CA SER A 24 46.65 71.51 111.95
C SER A 24 47.17 71.55 110.50
N ALA A 25 48.27 72.28 110.30
CA ALA A 25 48.94 72.35 109.01
C ALA A 25 49.50 70.98 108.57
N ASP A 26 49.91 70.15 109.52
CA ASP A 26 50.49 68.82 109.27
C ASP A 26 49.41 67.85 108.74
N THR A 27 48.19 67.89 109.29
CA THR A 27 47.06 67.10 108.77
C THR A 27 46.67 67.52 107.34
N LEU A 28 46.69 68.83 107.03
CA LEU A 28 46.43 69.32 105.68
C LEU A 28 47.52 68.87 104.68
N GLN A 29 48.79 68.89 105.07
CA GLN A 29 49.89 68.39 104.23
C GLN A 29 49.79 66.88 103.98
N LEU A 30 49.48 66.08 105.01
CA LEU A 30 49.26 64.64 104.87
C LEU A 30 48.10 64.33 103.91
N LYS A 31 46.98 65.06 104.02
CA LYS A 31 45.84 64.92 103.10
C LYS A 31 46.19 65.33 101.68
N LEU A 32 46.96 66.41 101.50
CA LEU A 32 47.45 66.82 100.18
C LEU A 32 48.32 65.74 99.54
N LEU A 33 49.31 65.22 100.26
CA LEU A 33 50.18 64.13 99.78
C LEU A 33 49.39 62.87 99.45
N ALA A 34 48.45 62.46 100.31
CA ALA A 34 47.59 61.30 100.06
C ALA A 34 46.71 61.50 98.81
N SER A 35 46.17 62.70 98.62
CA SER A 35 45.39 63.07 97.43
C SER A 35 46.24 63.07 96.15
N GLU A 36 47.46 63.61 96.21
CA GLU A 36 48.39 63.61 95.08
C GLU A 36 48.81 62.19 94.67
N ASP A 37 49.09 61.33 95.64
CA ASP A 37 49.43 59.93 95.40
C ASP A 37 48.23 59.12 94.86
N ALA A 38 47.02 59.34 95.40
CA ALA A 38 45.80 58.77 94.86
C ALA A 38 45.54 59.22 93.41
N ARG A 39 45.77 60.51 93.11
CA ARG A 39 45.65 61.06 91.76
C ARG A 39 46.67 60.46 90.79
N LEU A 40 47.92 60.28 91.22
CA LEU A 40 48.96 59.63 90.42
C LEU A 40 48.60 58.16 90.13
N ARG A 41 48.14 57.41 91.15
CA ARG A 41 47.67 56.03 90.97
C ARG A 41 46.51 55.94 89.99
N LEU A 42 45.50 56.81 90.11
CA LEU A 42 44.37 56.86 89.19
C LEU A 42 44.81 57.20 87.76
N ARG A 43 45.71 58.18 87.60
CA ARG A 43 46.25 58.55 86.28
C ARG A 43 46.98 57.38 85.62
N ASN A 44 47.80 56.64 86.38
CA ASN A 44 48.51 55.47 85.86
C ASN A 44 47.53 54.35 85.45
N GLN A 45 46.51 54.10 86.27
CA GLN A 45 45.44 53.14 85.92
C GLN A 45 44.70 53.55 84.65
N TYR A 46 44.32 54.84 84.54
CA TYR A 46 43.68 55.39 83.35
C TYR A 46 44.53 55.18 82.09
N LEU A 47 45.83 55.50 82.14
CA LEU A 47 46.74 55.32 81.01
C LEU A 47 46.88 53.84 80.62
N CYS A 48 46.97 52.94 81.61
CA CYS A 48 47.03 51.50 81.36
C CYS A 48 45.74 50.99 80.69
N LEU A 49 44.57 51.38 81.20
CA LEU A 49 43.28 50.99 80.63
C LEU A 49 43.10 51.57 79.22
N HIS A 50 43.50 52.82 79.01
CA HIS A 50 43.42 53.46 77.69
C HIS A 50 44.30 52.75 76.66
N SER A 51 45.53 52.35 77.03
CA SER A 51 46.39 51.55 76.16
C SER A 51 45.78 50.18 75.83
N LYS A 52 45.18 49.50 76.82
CA LYS A 52 44.50 48.21 76.60
C LYS A 52 43.28 48.35 75.71
N LEU A 53 42.49 49.42 75.87
CA LEU A 53 41.33 49.67 75.03
C LEU A 53 41.77 49.84 73.56
N LYS A 54 42.79 50.66 73.31
CA LYS A 54 43.35 50.87 71.97
C LYS A 54 43.89 49.57 71.35
N GLU A 55 44.56 48.73 72.14
CA GLU A 55 45.02 47.42 71.68
C GLU A 55 43.83 46.53 71.27
N LYS A 56 42.76 46.51 72.07
CA LYS A 56 41.55 45.75 71.76
C LYS A 56 40.85 46.27 70.50
N ASP A 57 40.78 47.59 70.31
CA ASP A 57 40.22 48.19 69.10
C ASP A 57 41.00 47.75 67.85
N ASN A 58 42.34 47.77 67.90
CA ASN A 58 43.18 47.30 66.78
C ASN A 58 42.96 45.81 66.46
N VAL A 59 42.78 44.97 67.48
CA VAL A 59 42.47 43.54 67.30
C VAL A 59 41.09 43.37 66.65
N ILE A 60 40.10 44.14 67.08
CA ILE A 60 38.74 44.11 66.50
C ILE A 60 38.77 44.51 65.03
N ASP A 61 39.51 45.58 64.68
CA ASP A 61 39.62 46.05 63.30
C ASP A 61 40.33 45.02 62.41
N SER A 62 41.39 44.39 62.92
CA SER A 62 42.11 43.32 62.22
C SER A 62 41.20 42.11 61.99
N ALA A 63 40.44 41.69 63.02
CA ALA A 63 39.49 40.59 62.91
C ALA A 63 38.34 40.90 61.93
N ARG A 64 37.84 42.14 61.89
CA ARG A 64 36.84 42.56 60.90
C ARG A 64 37.38 42.51 59.47
N ALA A 65 38.60 42.99 59.25
CA ALA A 65 39.24 42.94 57.94
C ALA A 65 39.42 41.50 57.46
N GLU A 66 39.93 40.62 58.33
CA GLU A 66 40.07 39.19 58.04
C GLU A 66 38.73 38.53 57.74
N ALA A 67 37.71 38.74 58.57
CA ALA A 67 36.37 38.21 58.36
C ALA A 67 35.77 38.69 57.02
N SER A 68 35.97 39.96 56.67
CA SER A 68 35.51 40.52 55.39
C SER A 68 36.21 39.87 54.19
N MET A 69 37.53 39.66 54.25
CA MET A 69 38.27 38.96 53.19
C MET A 69 37.81 37.51 53.04
N ASN A 70 37.65 36.81 54.17
CA ASN A 70 37.17 35.42 54.19
C ASN A 70 35.75 35.30 53.63
N ALA A 71 34.85 36.23 53.94
CA ALA A 71 33.50 36.25 53.38
C ALA A 71 33.50 36.39 51.84
N VAL A 72 34.36 37.26 51.30
CA VAL A 72 34.51 37.41 49.84
C VAL A 72 35.10 36.16 49.20
N ALA A 73 36.11 35.55 49.83
CA ALA A 73 36.71 34.31 49.34
C ALA A 73 35.69 33.15 49.30
N LEU A 74 34.92 32.98 50.38
CA LEU A 74 33.85 31.98 50.46
C LEU A 74 32.78 32.22 49.40
N LYS A 75 32.38 33.48 49.18
CA LYS A 75 31.40 33.81 48.13
C LYS A 75 31.88 33.37 46.74
N LYS A 76 33.14 33.68 46.38
CA LYS A 76 33.72 33.25 45.10
C LYS A 76 33.76 31.72 44.97
N PHE A 77 34.16 31.03 46.03
CA PHE A 77 34.19 29.57 46.04
C PHE A 77 32.80 28.94 45.85
N VAL A 78 31.76 29.54 46.44
CA VAL A 78 30.37 29.10 46.24
C VAL A 78 29.94 29.33 44.79
N GLU A 79 30.23 30.48 44.21
CA GLU A 79 29.92 30.79 42.80
C GLU A 79 30.61 29.81 41.83
N GLU A 80 31.88 29.50 42.05
CA GLU A 80 32.63 28.52 41.25
C GLU A 80 32.07 27.10 41.38
N ASN A 81 31.73 26.66 42.60
CA ASN A 81 31.10 25.36 42.82
C ASN A 81 29.73 25.26 42.15
N GLN A 82 28.93 26.33 42.18
CA GLN A 82 27.64 26.37 41.48
C GLN A 82 27.83 26.26 39.96
N LYS A 83 28.84 26.95 39.41
CA LYS A 83 29.19 26.84 37.99
C LYS A 83 29.63 25.42 37.63
N LEU A 84 30.51 24.80 38.42
CA LEU A 84 30.94 23.42 38.21
C LEU A 84 29.77 22.44 38.29
N ALA A 85 28.85 22.60 39.25
CA ALA A 85 27.67 21.76 39.36
C ALA A 85 26.76 21.86 38.11
N MET A 86 26.63 23.07 37.54
CA MET A 86 25.89 23.27 36.29
C MET A 86 26.58 22.61 35.11
N GLU A 87 27.91 22.73 34.99
CA GLU A 87 28.70 22.06 33.96
C GLU A 87 28.59 20.53 34.07
N CYS A 88 28.69 19.96 35.27
CA CYS A 88 28.46 18.53 35.50
C CYS A 88 27.05 18.10 35.06
N SER A 89 26.02 18.89 35.37
CA SER A 89 24.65 18.61 34.96
C SER A 89 24.49 18.61 33.44
N ASN A 90 25.13 19.58 32.76
CA ASN A 90 25.12 19.67 31.30
C ASN A 90 25.86 18.49 30.65
N LEU A 91 27.02 18.11 31.17
CA LEU A 91 27.78 16.96 30.67
C LEU A 91 27.02 15.65 30.87
N LEU A 92 26.34 15.47 32.00
CA LEU A 92 25.45 14.32 32.23
C LEU A 92 24.29 14.27 31.24
N ALA A 93 23.66 15.43 30.96
CA ALA A 93 22.59 15.50 29.96
C ALA A 93 23.09 15.12 28.56
N GLN A 94 24.28 15.58 28.18
CA GLN A 94 24.93 15.20 26.92
C GLN A 94 25.26 13.70 26.88
N ARG A 95 25.85 13.15 27.94
CA ARG A 95 26.16 11.71 28.05
C ARG A 95 24.90 10.87 27.84
N ASN A 96 23.81 11.22 28.51
CA ASN A 96 22.53 10.50 28.37
C ASN A 96 21.95 10.62 26.95
N LYS A 97 22.20 11.73 26.24
CA LYS A 97 21.81 11.88 24.84
C LYS A 97 22.60 10.91 23.96
N TRP A 98 23.92 10.88 24.10
CA TRP A 98 24.78 10.02 23.30
C TRP A 98 24.55 8.54 23.58
N GLU A 99 24.30 8.16 24.83
CA GLU A 99 23.96 6.79 25.21
C GLU A 99 22.67 6.30 24.55
N ARG A 100 21.65 7.17 24.47
CA ARG A 100 20.42 6.89 23.71
C ARG A 100 20.70 6.73 22.22
N GLU A 101 21.55 7.59 21.65
CA GLU A 101 21.90 7.51 20.23
C GLU A 101 22.70 6.24 19.90
N CYS A 102 23.67 5.86 20.73
CA CYS A 102 24.38 4.59 20.61
C CYS A 102 23.42 3.40 20.68
N SER A 103 22.46 3.42 21.61
CA SER A 103 21.46 2.35 21.75
C SER A 103 20.59 2.21 20.49
N LEU A 104 20.24 3.33 19.84
CA LEU A 104 19.51 3.30 18.56
C LEU A 104 20.36 2.69 17.45
N TYR A 105 21.63 3.08 17.33
CA TYR A 105 22.51 2.48 16.31
C TYR A 105 22.74 0.98 16.53
N ASP A 106 22.86 0.53 17.79
CA ASP A 106 22.96 -0.89 18.09
C ASP A 106 21.70 -1.66 17.68
N HIS A 107 20.52 -1.07 17.94
CA HIS A 107 19.23 -1.65 17.54
C HIS A 107 19.08 -1.70 16.01
N ASP A 108 19.41 -0.62 15.30
CA ASP A 108 19.35 -0.56 13.84
C ASP A 108 20.30 -1.59 13.21
N ARG A 109 21.51 -1.75 13.78
CA ARG A 109 22.46 -2.77 13.32
C ARG A 109 21.90 -4.18 13.50
N GLU A 110 21.29 -4.47 14.64
CA GLU A 110 20.67 -5.77 14.92
C GLU A 110 19.51 -6.05 13.95
N ALA A 111 18.62 -5.08 13.75
CA ALA A 111 17.51 -5.19 12.79
C ALA A 111 17.99 -5.43 11.35
N LEU A 112 19.08 -4.78 10.91
CA LEU A 112 19.68 -5.02 9.61
C LEU A 112 20.30 -6.40 9.49
N MET A 113 20.89 -6.92 10.57
CA MET A 113 21.42 -8.29 10.60
C MET A 113 20.30 -9.33 10.47
N ASP A 114 19.20 -9.15 11.21
CA ASP A 114 18.03 -10.02 11.11
C ASP A 114 17.41 -9.99 9.71
N PHE A 115 17.26 -8.79 9.13
CA PHE A 115 16.78 -8.64 7.75
C PHE A 115 17.67 -9.36 6.74
N ALA A 116 19.00 -9.28 6.91
CA ALA A 116 19.93 -9.98 6.04
C ALA A 116 19.80 -11.51 6.18
N ASN A 117 19.65 -12.03 7.40
CA ASN A 117 19.41 -13.45 7.64
C ASN A 117 18.10 -13.91 6.99
N GLU A 118 17.00 -13.16 7.15
CA GLU A 118 15.72 -13.47 6.50
C GLU A 118 15.78 -13.43 4.97
N ALA A 119 16.56 -12.50 4.41
CA ALA A 119 16.76 -12.41 2.97
C ALA A 119 17.57 -13.60 2.44
N ASP A 120 18.61 -14.03 3.17
CA ASP A 120 19.43 -15.19 2.83
C ASP A 120 18.62 -16.49 2.89
N GLU A 121 17.81 -16.68 3.92
CA GLU A 121 16.92 -17.85 4.02
C GLU A 121 15.88 -17.86 2.88
N ARG A 122 15.27 -16.72 2.54
CA ARG A 122 14.37 -16.64 1.38
C ARG A 122 15.08 -16.93 0.06
N ALA A 123 16.34 -16.52 -0.10
CA ALA A 123 17.13 -16.83 -1.29
C ALA A 123 17.40 -18.34 -1.39
N LYS A 124 17.83 -18.98 -0.29
CA LYS A 124 18.02 -20.44 -0.21
C LYS A 124 16.73 -21.20 -0.53
N GLU A 125 15.59 -20.80 0.03
CA GLU A 125 14.29 -21.41 -0.29
C GLU A 125 13.95 -21.31 -1.78
N ALA A 126 14.22 -20.15 -2.40
CA ALA A 126 13.98 -19.95 -3.82
C ALA A 126 14.91 -20.81 -4.69
N GLU A 127 16.19 -20.91 -4.33
CA GLU A 127 17.17 -21.77 -5.00
C GLU A 127 16.74 -23.25 -4.94
N ILE A 128 16.30 -23.72 -3.77
CA ILE A 128 15.78 -25.09 -3.62
C ILE A 128 14.58 -25.31 -4.55
N ARG A 129 13.60 -24.40 -4.56
CA ARG A 129 12.41 -24.52 -5.44
C ARG A 129 12.77 -24.51 -6.92
N VAL A 130 13.73 -23.69 -7.33
CA VAL A 130 14.22 -23.66 -8.72
C VAL A 130 14.86 -24.98 -9.07
N HIS A 131 15.73 -25.51 -8.21
CA HIS A 131 16.35 -26.82 -8.45
C HIS A 131 15.31 -27.95 -8.57
N GLU A 132 14.30 -27.97 -7.69
CA GLU A 132 13.21 -28.96 -7.76
C GLU A 132 12.42 -28.85 -9.08
N LEU A 133 12.11 -27.63 -9.53
CA LEU A 133 11.42 -27.40 -10.80
C LEU A 133 12.29 -27.75 -12.01
N GLU A 134 13.59 -27.46 -11.97
CA GLU A 134 14.54 -27.85 -13.01
C GLU A 134 14.61 -29.38 -13.15
N GLU A 135 14.64 -30.11 -12.04
CA GLU A 135 14.61 -31.58 -12.03
C GLU A 135 13.29 -32.12 -12.61
N GLN A 136 12.15 -31.56 -12.20
CA GLN A 136 10.84 -31.93 -12.75
C GLN A 136 10.74 -31.65 -14.26
N ASN A 137 11.25 -30.50 -14.71
CA ASN A 137 11.23 -30.11 -16.12
C ASN A 137 12.15 -31.02 -16.95
N LYS A 138 13.31 -31.39 -16.42
CA LYS A 138 14.19 -32.39 -17.03
C LYS A 138 13.47 -33.72 -17.23
N LYS A 139 12.80 -34.22 -16.18
CA LYS A 139 12.03 -35.47 -16.25
C LYS A 139 10.90 -35.40 -17.29
N LEU A 140 10.12 -34.31 -17.29
CA LEU A 140 9.05 -34.10 -18.28
C LEU A 140 9.60 -34.01 -19.71
N SER A 141 10.76 -33.40 -19.90
CA SER A 141 11.44 -33.33 -21.19
C SER A 141 11.89 -34.71 -21.68
N GLU A 142 12.45 -35.52 -20.78
CA GLU A 142 12.82 -36.93 -21.06
C GLU A 142 11.58 -37.76 -21.43
N ASP A 143 10.49 -37.65 -20.66
CA ASP A 143 9.22 -38.31 -20.94
C ASP A 143 8.65 -37.90 -22.31
N LEU A 144 8.65 -36.60 -22.62
CA LEU A 144 8.18 -36.07 -23.91
C LEU A 144 9.02 -36.58 -25.07
N HIS A 145 10.34 -36.65 -24.89
CA HIS A 145 11.25 -37.23 -25.88
C HIS A 145 10.95 -38.71 -26.12
N LEU A 146 10.70 -39.49 -25.06
CA LEU A 146 10.30 -40.90 -25.18
C LEU A 146 9.00 -41.06 -25.99
N TYR A 147 7.96 -40.27 -25.68
CA TYR A 147 6.71 -40.30 -26.45
C TYR A 147 6.92 -39.93 -27.91
N LYS A 148 7.75 -38.92 -28.20
CA LYS A 148 8.08 -38.52 -29.57
C LYS A 148 8.72 -39.68 -30.34
N CYS A 149 9.73 -40.35 -29.76
CA CYS A 149 10.37 -41.51 -30.40
C CYS A 149 9.39 -42.66 -30.69
N GLN A 150 8.43 -42.91 -29.77
CA GLN A 150 7.39 -43.92 -29.99
C GLN A 150 6.48 -43.57 -31.18
N CYS A 151 6.03 -42.31 -31.28
CA CYS A 151 5.23 -41.84 -32.42
C CYS A 151 6.00 -41.96 -33.74
N ASP A 152 7.27 -41.55 -33.76
CA ASP A 152 8.11 -41.63 -34.96
C ASP A 152 8.33 -43.09 -35.41
N THR A 153 8.43 -44.03 -34.47
CA THR A 153 8.57 -45.47 -34.76
C THR A 153 7.28 -46.05 -35.37
N GLN A 154 6.10 -45.62 -34.92
CA GLN A 154 4.81 -46.03 -35.50
C GLN A 154 4.59 -45.48 -36.91
N MET A 155 5.14 -44.31 -37.25
CA MET A 155 5.03 -43.75 -38.62
C MET A 155 5.83 -44.53 -39.67
N ILE A 156 6.92 -45.22 -39.30
CA ILE A 156 7.76 -45.95 -40.26
C ILE A 156 7.10 -47.26 -40.71
N ASP A 157 6.24 -47.87 -39.88
CA ASP A 157 5.56 -49.14 -40.19
C ASP A 157 4.37 -48.96 -41.17
N ALA A 158 3.86 -47.73 -41.34
CA ALA A 158 2.75 -47.40 -42.24
C ALA A 158 3.18 -47.17 -43.71
N CYS A 159 4.47 -47.13 -44.01
CA CYS A 159 4.98 -46.69 -45.32
C CYS A 159 4.98 -47.78 -46.42
N ALA A 160 4.66 -49.03 -46.08
CA ALA A 160 4.63 -50.15 -47.04
C ALA A 160 3.32 -50.25 -47.86
N ASP A 161 2.29 -49.45 -47.56
CA ASP A 161 0.91 -49.78 -47.91
C ASP A 161 0.24 -48.87 -48.96
N THR A 162 1.04 -48.23 -49.81
CA THR A 162 0.54 -47.37 -50.92
C THR A 162 -0.29 -48.15 -51.96
N SER A 163 -0.13 -49.48 -52.06
CA SER A 163 -0.91 -50.33 -52.97
C SER A 163 -2.29 -50.73 -52.39
N MET A 164 -2.38 -50.86 -51.06
CA MET A 164 -3.62 -51.15 -50.33
C MET A 164 -4.53 -49.94 -50.34
N GLU A 165 -3.97 -48.73 -50.12
CA GLU A 165 -4.71 -47.47 -50.21
C GLU A 165 -5.39 -47.30 -51.58
N GLN A 166 -4.66 -47.58 -52.66
CA GLN A 166 -5.17 -47.47 -54.03
C GLN A 166 -6.32 -48.46 -54.29
N THR A 167 -6.20 -49.69 -53.79
CA THR A 167 -7.24 -50.71 -53.93
C THR A 167 -8.51 -50.37 -53.14
N LEU A 168 -8.34 -49.84 -51.92
CA LEU A 168 -9.45 -49.39 -51.08
C LEU A 168 -10.17 -48.18 -51.69
N LEU A 169 -9.41 -47.25 -52.28
CA LEU A 169 -9.96 -46.07 -52.95
C LEU A 169 -10.78 -46.44 -54.19
N ASP A 170 -10.28 -47.37 -55.02
CA ASP A 170 -11.04 -47.91 -56.16
C ASP A 170 -12.33 -48.63 -55.70
N SER A 171 -12.26 -49.39 -54.60
CA SER A 171 -13.44 -50.08 -54.03
C SER A 171 -14.48 -49.13 -53.44
N LEU A 172 -14.05 -48.07 -52.74
CA LEU A 172 -14.93 -47.08 -52.14
C LEU A 172 -15.70 -46.31 -53.21
N LEU A 173 -14.98 -45.80 -54.22
CA LEU A 173 -15.60 -45.01 -55.28
C LEU A 173 -16.57 -45.85 -56.11
N ALA A 174 -16.25 -47.13 -56.39
CA ALA A 174 -17.17 -48.04 -57.06
C ALA A 174 -18.45 -48.32 -56.26
N THR A 175 -18.36 -48.36 -54.93
CA THR A 175 -19.51 -48.57 -54.03
C THR A 175 -20.42 -47.34 -53.99
N MET A 176 -19.83 -46.15 -53.97
CA MET A 176 -20.58 -44.90 -53.81
C MET A 176 -21.28 -44.44 -55.09
N PHE A 177 -20.69 -44.66 -56.26
CA PHE A 177 -21.13 -43.94 -57.47
C PHE A 177 -21.78 -44.79 -58.56
N GLY A 178 -21.85 -46.12 -58.46
CA GLY A 178 -22.54 -46.96 -59.44
C GLY A 178 -21.93 -46.88 -60.87
N LYS A 179 -21.42 -47.99 -61.40
CA LYS A 179 -20.61 -47.96 -62.63
C LYS A 179 -21.25 -47.24 -63.83
N ASP A 180 -22.57 -47.33 -64.00
CA ASP A 180 -23.27 -46.79 -65.18
C ASP A 180 -23.59 -45.29 -65.06
N GLU A 181 -23.77 -44.74 -63.86
CA GLU A 181 -24.06 -43.31 -63.66
C GLU A 181 -22.80 -42.44 -63.83
N ILE A 182 -21.66 -42.94 -63.35
CA ILE A 182 -20.33 -42.31 -63.47
C ILE A 182 -19.99 -42.00 -64.93
N GLU A 183 -20.19 -42.99 -65.81
CA GLU A 183 -19.77 -42.88 -67.19
C GLU A 183 -20.62 -41.85 -67.94
N SER A 184 -21.93 -41.82 -67.71
CA SER A 184 -22.84 -40.85 -68.32
C SER A 184 -22.53 -39.42 -67.85
N THR A 185 -22.39 -39.20 -66.54
CA THR A 185 -22.14 -37.86 -65.97
C THR A 185 -20.78 -37.30 -66.38
N ALA A 186 -19.74 -38.15 -66.41
CA ALA A 186 -18.42 -37.73 -66.86
C ALA A 186 -18.36 -37.44 -68.36
N HIS A 187 -19.00 -38.25 -69.20
CA HIS A 187 -19.03 -38.01 -70.65
C HIS A 187 -19.80 -36.74 -71.01
N GLU A 188 -21.00 -36.55 -70.46
CA GLU A 188 -21.78 -35.33 -70.68
C GLU A 188 -20.99 -34.07 -70.30
N PHE A 189 -20.25 -34.12 -69.18
CA PHE A 189 -19.39 -33.03 -68.77
C PHE A 189 -18.22 -32.80 -69.72
N LEU A 190 -17.48 -33.85 -70.08
CA LEU A 190 -16.33 -33.72 -70.97
C LEU A 190 -16.74 -33.26 -72.39
N GLU A 191 -17.91 -33.65 -72.87
CA GLU A 191 -18.50 -33.17 -74.13
C GLU A 191 -18.93 -31.70 -74.04
N ALA A 192 -19.63 -31.32 -72.98
CA ALA A 192 -20.05 -29.93 -72.74
C ALA A 192 -18.86 -28.96 -72.63
N TYR A 193 -17.72 -29.44 -72.12
CA TYR A 193 -16.47 -28.68 -72.00
C TYR A 193 -15.43 -29.06 -73.07
N GLY A 194 -15.83 -29.66 -74.18
CA GLY A 194 -14.95 -30.15 -75.26
C GLY A 194 -14.12 -29.07 -75.98
N GLY A 195 -14.41 -27.79 -75.75
CA GLY A 195 -13.56 -26.65 -76.17
C GLY A 195 -12.27 -26.51 -75.36
N ILE A 196 -12.14 -27.20 -74.22
CA ILE A 196 -10.93 -27.23 -73.40
C ILE A 196 -10.06 -28.41 -73.84
N GLU A 197 -8.84 -28.13 -74.28
CA GLU A 197 -7.89 -29.14 -74.81
C GLU A 197 -7.68 -30.32 -73.83
N VAL A 198 -7.69 -30.05 -72.52
CA VAL A 198 -7.54 -31.07 -71.47
C VAL A 198 -8.76 -31.99 -71.42
N CYS A 199 -9.99 -31.47 -71.47
CA CYS A 199 -11.20 -32.28 -71.47
C CYS A 199 -11.26 -33.15 -72.73
N GLN A 200 -10.84 -32.62 -73.87
CA GLN A 200 -10.77 -33.37 -75.13
C GLN A 200 -9.72 -34.50 -75.09
N LYS A 201 -8.56 -34.26 -74.46
CA LYS A 201 -7.53 -35.31 -74.27
C LYS A 201 -7.99 -36.40 -73.31
N ILE A 202 -8.62 -36.02 -72.20
CA ILE A 202 -9.19 -36.96 -71.23
C ILE A 202 -10.26 -37.83 -71.89
N LEU A 203 -11.17 -37.23 -72.66
CA LEU A 203 -12.21 -37.95 -73.40
C LEU A 203 -11.62 -38.95 -74.41
N LYS A 204 -10.60 -38.55 -75.18
CA LYS A 204 -9.92 -39.46 -76.13
C LYS A 204 -9.22 -40.64 -75.45
N MET A 205 -8.74 -40.44 -74.23
CA MET A 205 -8.03 -41.45 -73.44
C MET A 205 -8.94 -42.19 -72.46
N TRP A 206 -10.27 -41.96 -72.48
CA TRP A 206 -11.20 -42.40 -71.43
C TRP A 206 -11.03 -43.87 -71.04
N TYR A 207 -11.05 -44.78 -72.01
CA TYR A 207 -10.91 -46.23 -71.79
C TYR A 207 -9.51 -46.69 -71.35
N SER A 208 -8.51 -45.81 -71.42
CA SER A 208 -7.15 -46.07 -70.95
C SER A 208 -6.88 -45.48 -69.55
N LEU A 209 -7.83 -44.72 -69.00
CA LEU A 209 -7.74 -44.18 -67.65
C LEU A 209 -8.02 -45.26 -66.61
N ARG A 210 -7.44 -45.09 -65.42
CA ARG A 210 -7.75 -45.95 -64.27
C ARG A 210 -9.18 -45.67 -63.78
N PRO A 211 -9.86 -46.65 -63.16
CA PRO A 211 -11.20 -46.46 -62.61
C PRO A 211 -11.31 -45.30 -61.62
N SER A 212 -10.38 -45.18 -60.67
CA SER A 212 -10.31 -44.01 -59.77
C SER A 212 -10.18 -42.68 -60.51
N THR A 213 -9.43 -42.65 -61.62
CA THR A 213 -9.29 -41.43 -62.44
C THR A 213 -10.60 -41.09 -63.16
N GLN A 214 -11.31 -42.07 -63.70
CA GLN A 214 -12.64 -41.88 -64.29
C GLN A 214 -13.65 -41.37 -63.24
N ASN A 215 -13.63 -41.94 -62.04
CA ASN A 215 -14.47 -41.52 -60.92
C ASN A 215 -14.17 -40.10 -60.46
N VAL A 216 -12.91 -39.69 -60.41
CA VAL A 216 -12.53 -38.30 -60.10
C VAL A 216 -13.08 -37.34 -61.16
N VAL A 217 -13.08 -37.72 -62.44
CA VAL A 217 -13.68 -36.89 -63.50
C VAL A 217 -15.20 -36.77 -63.31
N ALA A 218 -15.90 -37.86 -62.96
CA ALA A 218 -17.33 -37.82 -62.63
C ALA A 218 -17.61 -36.94 -61.41
N LEU A 219 -16.79 -37.02 -60.36
CA LEU A 219 -16.88 -36.13 -59.19
C LEU A 219 -16.69 -34.66 -59.55
N VAL A 220 -15.75 -34.35 -60.45
CA VAL A 220 -15.55 -32.99 -60.95
C VAL A 220 -16.78 -32.51 -61.74
N ALA A 221 -17.39 -33.39 -62.53
CA ALA A 221 -18.62 -33.09 -63.26
C ALA A 221 -19.78 -32.79 -62.29
N GLU A 222 -19.98 -33.64 -61.29
CA GLU A 222 -21.03 -33.45 -60.27
C GLU A 222 -20.79 -32.18 -59.44
N ALA A 223 -19.55 -31.93 -59.02
CA ALA A 223 -19.19 -30.70 -58.31
C ALA A 223 -19.49 -29.44 -59.14
N LYS A 224 -19.28 -29.50 -60.46
CA LYS A 224 -19.62 -28.39 -61.37
C LYS A 224 -21.12 -28.22 -61.58
N ASN A 225 -21.89 -29.30 -61.58
CA ASN A 225 -23.35 -29.21 -61.60
C ASN A 225 -23.89 -28.65 -60.28
N LEU A 226 -23.37 -29.10 -59.14
CA LEU A 226 -23.73 -28.57 -57.82
C LEU A 226 -23.36 -27.09 -57.67
N GLU A 227 -22.25 -26.64 -58.28
CA GLU A 227 -21.90 -25.21 -58.33
C GLU A 227 -22.98 -24.40 -59.06
N LYS A 228 -23.43 -24.87 -60.23
CA LYS A 228 -24.53 -24.22 -60.98
C LYS A 228 -25.83 -24.24 -60.17
N ASP A 229 -26.17 -25.36 -59.54
CA ASP A 229 -27.37 -25.48 -58.72
C ASP A 229 -27.31 -24.55 -57.51
N LYS A 230 -26.15 -24.45 -56.85
CA LYS A 230 -25.91 -23.49 -55.76
C LYS A 230 -26.13 -22.06 -56.25
N ASP A 231 -25.60 -21.69 -57.41
CA ASP A 231 -25.79 -20.33 -57.96
C ASP A 231 -27.27 -20.06 -58.24
N HIS A 232 -27.98 -21.02 -58.84
CA HIS A 232 -29.43 -20.94 -59.05
C HIS A 232 -30.22 -20.82 -57.74
N LEU A 233 -29.89 -21.63 -56.73
CA LEU A 233 -30.51 -21.58 -55.41
C LEU A 233 -30.22 -20.26 -54.70
N THR A 234 -29.00 -19.73 -54.83
CA THR A 234 -28.60 -18.45 -54.26
C THR A 234 -29.44 -17.32 -54.86
N ILE A 235 -29.62 -17.31 -56.18
CA ILE A 235 -30.50 -16.34 -56.86
C ILE A 235 -31.95 -16.48 -56.39
N ASN A 236 -32.46 -17.71 -56.30
CA ASN A 236 -33.83 -17.97 -55.84
C ASN A 236 -34.05 -17.54 -54.39
N LEU A 237 -33.08 -17.77 -53.51
CA LEU A 237 -33.13 -17.35 -52.11
C LEU A 237 -33.19 -15.82 -52.00
N HIS A 238 -32.31 -15.10 -52.70
CA HIS A 238 -32.35 -13.63 -52.73
C HIS A 238 -33.71 -13.12 -53.21
N ARG A 239 -34.29 -13.73 -54.25
CA ARG A 239 -35.63 -13.37 -54.73
C ARG A 239 -36.70 -13.62 -53.65
N ALA A 240 -36.67 -14.77 -52.99
CA ALA A 240 -37.61 -15.11 -51.92
C ALA A 240 -37.50 -14.14 -50.73
N GLU A 241 -36.28 -13.74 -50.34
CA GLU A 241 -36.06 -12.75 -49.28
C GLU A 241 -36.64 -11.38 -49.63
N GLU A 242 -36.49 -10.92 -50.88
CA GLU A 242 -37.09 -9.67 -51.34
C GLU A 242 -38.63 -9.74 -51.37
N GLU A 243 -39.21 -10.87 -51.80
CA GLU A 243 -40.64 -11.11 -51.73
C GLU A 243 -41.16 -11.06 -50.29
N VAL A 244 -40.46 -11.68 -49.33
CA VAL A 244 -40.80 -11.61 -47.90
C VAL A 244 -40.73 -10.18 -47.37
N LYS A 245 -39.71 -9.39 -47.75
CA LYS A 245 -39.60 -7.98 -47.34
C LYS A 245 -40.77 -7.14 -47.89
N LEU A 246 -41.16 -7.37 -49.14
CA LEU A 246 -42.32 -6.70 -49.75
C LEU A 246 -43.62 -7.10 -49.03
N LEU A 247 -43.86 -8.39 -48.83
CA LEU A 247 -45.03 -8.89 -48.11
C LEU A 247 -45.08 -8.37 -46.66
N PHE A 248 -43.95 -8.29 -45.96
CA PHE A 248 -43.89 -7.70 -44.62
C PHE A 248 -44.29 -6.22 -44.61
N ARG A 249 -43.83 -5.44 -45.60
CA ARG A 249 -44.24 -4.03 -45.74
C ARG A 249 -45.73 -3.90 -46.01
N GLU A 250 -46.25 -4.69 -46.94
CA GLU A 250 -47.69 -4.71 -47.25
C GLU A 250 -48.52 -5.12 -46.03
N ASN A 251 -48.11 -6.18 -45.34
CA ASN A 251 -48.80 -6.66 -44.14
C ASN A 251 -48.72 -5.64 -42.98
N SER A 252 -47.61 -4.89 -42.86
CA SER A 252 -47.51 -3.78 -41.90
C SER A 252 -48.46 -2.63 -42.22
N ILE A 253 -48.63 -2.30 -43.51
CA ILE A 253 -49.61 -1.29 -43.95
C ILE A 253 -51.03 -1.78 -43.68
N LEU A 254 -51.33 -3.03 -44.03
CA LEU A 254 -52.63 -3.65 -43.78
C LEU A 254 -52.95 -3.74 -42.29
N ASP A 255 -51.99 -4.09 -41.42
CA ASP A 255 -52.19 -4.13 -39.96
C ASP A 255 -52.48 -2.73 -39.40
N LYS A 256 -51.78 -1.68 -39.88
CA LYS A 256 -52.08 -0.29 -39.50
C LYS A 256 -53.48 0.11 -39.93
N GLU A 257 -53.90 -0.26 -41.14
CA GLU A 257 -55.23 0.06 -41.66
C GLU A 257 -56.33 -0.75 -40.95
N ASN A 258 -56.08 -2.02 -40.67
CA ASN A 258 -56.98 -2.88 -39.90
C ASN A 258 -57.15 -2.35 -38.47
N LYS A 259 -56.07 -1.95 -37.80
CA LYS A 259 -56.15 -1.26 -36.49
C LYS A 259 -56.92 0.06 -36.58
N ARG A 260 -56.78 0.84 -37.65
CA ARG A 260 -57.58 2.07 -37.87
C ARG A 260 -59.06 1.74 -38.06
N LEU A 261 -59.38 0.71 -38.85
CA LEU A 261 -60.74 0.24 -39.09
C LEU A 261 -61.38 -0.30 -37.81
N ILE A 262 -60.66 -1.11 -37.03
CA ILE A 262 -61.12 -1.59 -35.71
C ILE A 262 -61.44 -0.40 -34.80
N ARG A 263 -60.55 0.61 -34.71
CA ARG A 263 -60.84 1.83 -33.94
C ARG A 263 -62.06 2.59 -34.47
N ARG A 264 -62.25 2.66 -35.79
CA ARG A 264 -63.43 3.28 -36.39
C ARG A 264 -64.70 2.49 -36.06
N CYS A 265 -64.68 1.16 -36.17
CA CYS A 265 -65.80 0.28 -35.85
C CYS A 265 -66.16 0.34 -34.36
N TYR A 266 -65.17 0.37 -33.46
CA TYR A 266 -65.42 0.63 -32.04
C TYR A 266 -66.06 2.00 -31.82
N ARG A 267 -65.53 3.06 -32.43
CA ARG A 267 -66.14 4.41 -32.33
C ARG A 267 -67.55 4.45 -32.90
N GLU A 268 -67.82 3.76 -34.00
CA GLU A 268 -69.16 3.64 -34.60
C GLU A 268 -70.10 2.81 -33.71
N GLN A 269 -69.63 1.75 -33.05
CA GLN A 269 -70.40 1.02 -32.04
C GLN A 269 -70.67 1.87 -30.80
N THR A 270 -69.69 2.64 -30.31
CA THR A 270 -69.91 3.55 -29.17
C THR A 270 -70.81 4.72 -29.56
N ALA A 271 -70.72 5.23 -30.80
CA ALA A 271 -71.59 6.27 -31.34
C ALA A 271 -73.01 5.75 -31.61
N ALA A 272 -73.18 4.52 -32.09
CA ALA A 272 -74.48 3.86 -32.25
C ALA A 272 -75.09 3.48 -30.88
N ALA A 273 -74.27 3.19 -29.87
CA ALA A 273 -74.74 2.99 -28.49
C ALA A 273 -75.08 4.34 -27.80
N ALA A 274 -74.44 5.44 -28.18
CA ALA A 274 -74.72 6.79 -27.68
C ALA A 274 -75.86 7.51 -28.44
N SER A 275 -76.11 7.19 -29.71
CA SER A 275 -77.33 7.59 -30.42
C SER A 275 -78.42 6.58 -30.10
N GLY A 276 -79.15 6.85 -29.02
CA GLY A 276 -80.28 6.04 -28.56
C GLY A 276 -81.30 5.77 -29.68
N GLY A 277 -81.11 4.63 -30.33
CA GLY A 277 -81.96 4.10 -31.39
C GLY A 277 -82.28 2.65 -31.06
N LYS A 278 -83.51 2.45 -30.62
CA LYS A 278 -84.14 1.14 -30.36
C LYS A 278 -84.10 0.24 -31.62
N TYR A 279 -84.44 -1.04 -31.40
CA TYR A 279 -84.70 -2.13 -32.37
C TYR A 279 -83.44 -2.66 -33.10
N SER A 280 -83.13 -3.96 -33.19
CA SER A 280 -83.87 -5.19 -32.92
C SER A 280 -82.90 -6.36 -32.70
N SER A 281 -83.38 -7.35 -31.96
CA SER A 281 -82.99 -8.75 -31.85
C SER A 281 -81.86 -9.34 -32.72
N SER A 282 -81.06 -10.18 -32.05
CA SER A 282 -80.57 -11.49 -32.50
C SER A 282 -79.29 -11.54 -33.32
N GLY A 283 -78.33 -12.33 -32.84
CA GLY A 283 -77.16 -12.73 -33.62
C GLY A 283 -75.92 -13.01 -32.78
N SER A 284 -76.00 -13.99 -31.88
CA SER A 284 -74.82 -14.59 -31.24
C SER A 284 -73.90 -15.18 -32.31
N VAL A 285 -72.73 -14.58 -32.55
CA VAL A 285 -71.55 -15.33 -32.99
C VAL A 285 -70.34 -14.82 -32.22
N LYS A 286 -69.81 -15.73 -31.39
CA LYS A 286 -68.56 -15.64 -30.63
C LYS A 286 -67.46 -14.95 -31.43
N VAL A 287 -66.90 -13.91 -30.82
CA VAL A 287 -65.55 -13.39 -31.08
C VAL A 287 -64.58 -14.57 -30.98
N ARG A 288 -64.12 -15.07 -32.13
CA ARG A 288 -62.97 -15.98 -32.18
C ARG A 288 -61.74 -15.10 -32.27
N LEU A 289 -61.14 -14.87 -31.11
CA LEU A 289 -59.83 -14.26 -30.94
C LEU A 289 -58.78 -15.21 -31.56
N CYS A 290 -58.56 -15.13 -32.87
CA CYS A 290 -57.42 -15.80 -33.49
C CYS A 290 -56.16 -14.97 -33.20
N LEU A 291 -55.53 -15.28 -32.06
CA LEU A 291 -54.12 -14.99 -31.80
C LEU A 291 -53.28 -15.69 -32.88
N TYR A 292 -52.96 -14.97 -33.96
CA TYR A 292 -51.87 -15.37 -34.84
C TYR A 292 -50.56 -14.93 -34.21
N THR A 293 -49.97 -15.82 -33.40
CA THR A 293 -48.52 -15.86 -33.19
C THR A 293 -47.88 -16.35 -34.48
N PHE A 294 -47.31 -15.45 -35.28
CA PHE A 294 -46.43 -15.84 -36.38
C PHE A 294 -44.99 -15.96 -35.88
N PHE A 295 -44.39 -17.06 -36.32
CA PHE A 295 -43.16 -17.73 -35.94
C PHE A 295 -41.85 -16.92 -36.07
N SER A 296 -40.83 -17.34 -35.29
CA SER A 296 -39.40 -17.28 -35.65
C SER A 296 -39.08 -18.23 -36.78
#